data_AF-A0A8I1PQX8-F1
#
_entry.id   AF-A0A8I1PQX8-F1
#
_cell.length_a   1.000
_cell.length_b   1.000
_cell.length_c   1.000
_cell.angle_alpha   90.00
_cell.angle_beta   90.00
_cell.angle_gamma   90.00
#
_symmetry.space_group_name_H-M   'P 1'
#
loop_
_entity.id
_entity.type
_entity.pdbx_description
1 polymer ?
#
loop_
_entity_poly.entity_id
_entity_poly.type
_entity_poly.pdbx_seq_one_letter_code
_entity_poly.pdbx_strand_id
1 'polypeptide(L)'
;MLLDKETGAHVDDRDVSLFTPLCQFIWIQGNPLPLIYGLKPEVYREQGIDLPLLKHLEAADLISLAAAGYVKKKLGKHTRLFYFGQPTKIQFPGDANNQLDLGHVLLTDKGKMLARFCETRRNQAFYEYVVERWLRQGMAVSSILKRR
;
A
#
# COMPACT_ATOMS: atom_id res chain seq x y z
N MET A 1 1.85 -0.91 -24.77
CA MET A 1 2.94 0.07 -25.03
C MET A 1 2.66 1.38 -24.30
N LEU A 2 2.73 1.37 -22.96
CA LEU A 2 2.59 2.57 -22.12
C LEU A 2 3.75 2.57 -21.13
N LEU A 3 4.94 2.93 -21.60
CA LEU A 3 6.10 3.47 -20.88
C LEU A 3 7.35 3.49 -21.79
N ASP A 4 7.24 4.13 -22.96
CA ASP A 4 8.41 4.61 -23.70
C ASP A 4 8.20 6.11 -23.86
N LYS A 5 8.86 6.94 -23.05
CA LYS A 5 10.03 7.67 -23.58
C LYS A 5 11.03 8.19 -22.54
N GLU A 6 10.94 7.85 -21.25
CA GLU A 6 11.86 8.44 -20.25
C GLU A 6 12.57 7.48 -19.29
N THR A 7 12.28 6.17 -19.25
CA THR A 7 12.81 5.33 -18.14
C THR A 7 13.37 3.94 -18.48
N GLY A 8 13.39 3.51 -19.74
CA GLY A 8 14.08 2.28 -20.16
C GLY A 8 13.58 0.97 -19.52
N ALA A 9 12.49 1.01 -18.76
CA ALA A 9 11.88 -0.15 -18.12
C ALA A 9 10.63 -0.57 -18.91
N HIS A 10 10.78 -1.58 -19.76
CA HIS A 10 9.64 -2.20 -20.44
C HIS A 10 8.81 -2.97 -19.40
N VAL A 11 7.60 -2.47 -19.11
CA VAL A 11 6.56 -3.20 -18.38
C VAL A 11 5.60 -3.75 -19.41
N ASP A 12 5.35 -5.06 -19.40
CA ASP A 12 4.37 -5.68 -20.30
C ASP A 12 2.96 -5.16 -19.97
N ASP A 13 2.12 -4.98 -20.99
CA ASP A 13 0.73 -4.53 -20.82
C ASP A 13 -0.05 -5.50 -19.92
N ARG A 14 0.30 -6.80 -19.94
CA ARG A 14 -0.22 -7.79 -19.00
C ARG A 14 0.17 -7.48 -17.55
N ASP A 15 1.42 -7.14 -17.30
CA ASP A 15 1.91 -6.81 -15.96
C ASP A 15 1.23 -5.54 -15.43
N VAL A 16 1.03 -4.53 -16.29
CA VAL A 16 0.27 -3.32 -15.95
C VAL A 16 -1.17 -3.65 -15.55
N SER A 17 -1.84 -4.50 -16.33
CA SER A 17 -3.21 -4.93 -16.04
C SER A 17 -3.31 -5.67 -14.71
N LEU A 18 -2.36 -6.57 -14.41
CA LEU A 18 -2.30 -7.32 -13.16
C LEU A 18 -1.90 -6.47 -11.95
N PHE A 19 -1.10 -5.43 -12.16
CA PHE A 19 -0.67 -4.52 -11.09
C PHE A 19 -1.73 -3.47 -10.73
N THR A 20 -2.59 -3.08 -11.67
CA THR A 20 -3.58 -2.01 -11.47
C THR A 20 -4.54 -2.28 -10.29
N PRO A 21 -5.10 -3.50 -10.11
CA PRO A 21 -5.90 -3.83 -8.93
C PRO A 21 -5.13 -3.72 -7.61
N LEU A 22 -3.81 -3.90 -7.60
CA LEU A 22 -2.97 -3.74 -6.40
C LEU A 22 -2.96 -2.29 -5.91
N CYS A 23 -3.09 -1.33 -6.84
CA CYS A 23 -2.90 0.09 -6.55
C CYS A 23 -3.98 0.65 -5.62
N GLN A 24 -5.16 0.03 -5.53
CA GLN A 24 -6.18 0.44 -4.57
C GLN A 24 -5.76 0.19 -3.11
N PHE A 25 -4.73 -0.64 -2.88
CA PHE A 25 -4.24 -0.97 -1.54
C PHE A 25 -3.06 -0.09 -1.09
N ILE A 26 -2.74 0.93 -1.88
CA ILE A 26 -1.59 1.81 -1.65
C ILE A 26 -2.00 3.00 -0.78
N TRP A 27 -1.29 3.13 0.33
CA TRP A 27 -1.18 4.37 1.10
C TRP A 27 0.11 5.10 0.71
N ILE A 28 0.16 6.41 0.92
CA ILE A 28 1.34 7.23 0.63
C ILE A 28 1.93 7.81 1.91
N GLN A 29 3.25 7.69 2.08
CA GLN A 29 4.03 8.42 3.08
C GLN A 29 5.39 8.79 2.49
N GLY A 30 5.40 9.79 1.61
CA GLY A 30 6.54 10.11 0.74
C GLY A 30 6.65 9.12 -0.42
N ASN A 31 6.70 7.82 -0.12
CA ASN A 31 6.66 6.73 -1.10
C ASN A 31 5.33 5.96 -1.05
N PRO A 32 4.96 5.26 -2.13
CA PRO A 32 3.85 4.31 -2.14
C PRO A 32 4.10 3.12 -1.21
N LEU A 33 3.08 2.77 -0.42
CA LEU A 33 3.08 1.71 0.58
C LEU A 33 1.83 0.84 0.40
N PRO A 34 1.91 -0.27 -0.35
CA PRO A 34 0.82 -1.24 -0.41
C PRO A 34 0.68 -1.91 0.96
N LEU A 35 -0.46 -1.75 1.63
CA LEU A 35 -0.69 -2.37 2.93
C LEU A 35 -1.46 -3.68 2.73
N ILE A 36 -0.72 -4.77 2.56
CA ILE A 36 -1.27 -6.13 2.34
C ILE A 36 -0.85 -7.03 3.49
N TYR A 37 -1.68 -7.09 4.53
CA TYR A 37 -1.35 -7.78 5.79
C TYR A 37 -1.55 -9.30 5.75
N GLY A 38 -2.05 -9.84 4.63
CA GLY A 38 -2.28 -11.26 4.44
C GLY A 38 -3.27 -11.50 3.30
N LEU A 39 -3.38 -12.75 2.86
CA LEU A 39 -4.20 -13.15 1.71
C LEU A 39 -5.59 -13.69 2.08
N LYS A 40 -5.86 -13.85 3.37
CA LYS A 40 -7.16 -14.34 3.87
C LYS A 40 -8.28 -13.30 3.85
N PRO A 41 -8.05 -12.01 4.20
CA PRO A 41 -9.12 -11.03 4.26
C PRO A 41 -9.84 -10.85 2.92
N GLU A 42 -11.18 -10.81 2.96
CA GLU A 42 -12.05 -10.71 1.78
C GLU A 42 -11.76 -9.44 0.97
N VAL A 43 -11.40 -8.34 1.65
CA VAL A 43 -11.07 -7.06 1.02
C VAL A 43 -9.98 -7.12 -0.05
N TYR A 44 -9.09 -8.11 0.03
CA TYR A 44 -8.07 -8.39 -0.98
C TYR A 44 -8.56 -9.41 -2.01
N ARG A 45 -9.20 -10.49 -1.55
CA ARG A 45 -9.64 -11.61 -2.40
C ARG A 45 -10.72 -11.21 -3.39
N GLU A 46 -11.69 -10.40 -2.99
CA GLU A 46 -12.75 -9.89 -3.86
C GLU A 46 -12.20 -9.02 -5.01
N GLN A 47 -10.97 -8.55 -4.87
CA GLN A 47 -10.27 -7.73 -5.85
C GLN A 47 -9.24 -8.55 -6.65
N GLY A 48 -9.25 -9.88 -6.52
CA GLY A 48 -8.34 -10.77 -7.23
C GLY A 48 -6.92 -10.80 -6.68
N ILE A 49 -6.66 -10.25 -5.49
CA ILE A 49 -5.33 -10.32 -4.87
C ILE A 49 -5.15 -11.67 -4.17
N ASP A 50 -4.35 -12.54 -4.80
CA ASP A 50 -3.98 -13.85 -4.27
C ASP A 50 -2.47 -14.12 -4.41
N LEU A 51 -2.03 -15.28 -3.89
CA LEU A 51 -0.61 -15.63 -3.92
C LEU A 51 -0.06 -15.80 -5.36
N PRO A 52 -0.76 -16.48 -6.29
CA PRO A 52 -0.34 -16.54 -7.69
C PRO A 52 -0.12 -15.16 -8.33
N LEU A 53 -1.06 -14.23 -8.16
CA LEU A 53 -0.92 -12.86 -8.67
C LEU A 53 0.32 -12.18 -8.08
N LEU A 54 0.47 -12.22 -6.75
CA LEU A 54 1.61 -11.59 -6.08
C LEU A 54 2.94 -12.21 -6.53
N LYS A 55 2.99 -13.53 -6.75
CA LYS A 55 4.18 -14.21 -7.26
C LYS A 55 4.52 -13.81 -8.70
N HIS A 56 3.51 -13.59 -9.54
CA HIS A 56 3.70 -13.06 -10.89
C HIS A 56 4.28 -11.63 -10.83
N LEU A 57 3.69 -10.75 -10.01
CA LEU A 57 4.17 -9.37 -9.87
C LEU A 57 5.58 -9.29 -9.26
N GLU A 58 5.93 -10.21 -8.37
CA GLU A 58 7.29 -10.35 -7.84
C GLU A 58 8.28 -10.78 -8.93
N ALA A 59 7.91 -11.77 -9.76
CA ALA A 59 8.74 -12.20 -10.89
C ALA A 59 8.93 -11.11 -11.97
N ALA A 60 7.95 -10.22 -12.12
CA ALA A 60 8.02 -9.04 -13.01
C ALA A 60 8.84 -7.87 -12.44
N ASP A 61 9.44 -8.04 -11.24
CA ASP A 61 10.16 -7.02 -10.48
C ASP A 61 9.32 -5.77 -10.19
N LEU A 62 8.00 -5.93 -9.95
CA LEU A 62 7.12 -4.83 -9.56
C LEU A 62 6.93 -4.75 -8.04
N ILE A 63 7.02 -5.88 -7.37
CA ILE A 63 6.90 -5.97 -5.92
C ILE A 63 7.98 -6.88 -5.33
N SER A 64 8.15 -6.80 -4.02
CA SER A 64 8.94 -7.74 -3.24
C SER A 64 8.07 -8.33 -2.12
N LEU A 65 8.09 -9.66 -1.98
CA LEU A 65 7.34 -10.38 -0.94
C LEU A 65 8.24 -10.81 0.21
N ALA A 66 7.77 -10.61 1.44
CA ALA A 66 8.41 -11.15 2.62
C ALA A 66 7.43 -11.97 3.45
N ALA A 67 7.75 -13.24 3.68
CA ALA A 67 6.92 -14.12 4.51
C ALA A 67 6.76 -13.60 5.94
N ALA A 68 7.82 -13.02 6.52
CA ALA A 68 7.79 -12.39 7.84
C ALA A 68 7.08 -11.02 7.84
N GLY A 69 6.81 -10.45 6.67
CA GLY A 69 6.30 -9.09 6.52
C GLY A 69 7.36 -8.01 6.69
N TYR A 70 6.95 -6.78 6.43
CA TYR A 70 7.75 -5.57 6.50
C TYR A 70 7.25 -4.68 7.62
N VAL A 71 8.18 -4.02 8.30
CA VAL A 71 7.84 -3.12 9.41
C VAL A 71 8.62 -1.82 9.28
N LYS A 72 7.92 -0.69 9.38
CA LYS A 72 8.53 0.63 9.52
C LYS A 72 8.75 0.92 10.99
N LYS A 73 10.01 1.06 11.40
CA LYS A 73 10.41 1.28 12.80
C LYS A 73 10.80 2.74 13.07
N LYS A 74 11.13 3.04 14.32
CA LYS A 74 11.64 4.35 14.78
C LYS A 74 10.63 5.49 14.54
N LEU A 75 9.34 5.19 14.61
CA LEU A 75 8.29 6.19 14.51
C LEU A 75 8.13 6.91 15.86
N GLY A 76 7.95 8.23 15.81
CA GLY A 76 7.59 9.03 16.99
C GLY A 76 6.14 8.79 17.40
N LYS A 77 5.61 9.65 18.28
CA LYS A 77 4.21 9.60 18.74
C LYS A 77 3.18 9.69 17.62
N HIS A 78 3.51 10.40 16.53
CA HIS A 78 2.56 10.70 15.46
C HIS A 78 3.15 10.41 14.08
N THR A 79 2.29 9.96 13.17
CA THR A 79 2.57 9.94 11.73
C THR A 79 1.34 10.35 10.93
N ARG A 80 1.52 10.60 9.63
CA ARG A 80 0.44 10.82 8.67
C ARG A 80 0.68 9.95 7.46
N LEU A 81 -0.35 9.23 7.05
CA LEU A 81 -0.40 8.52 5.77
C LEU A 81 -1.54 9.12 4.95
N PHE A 82 -1.43 9.05 3.63
CA PHE A 82 -2.43 9.57 2.71
C PHE A 82 -3.04 8.42 1.92
N TYR A 83 -4.36 8.37 1.86
CA TYR A 83 -5.09 7.42 1.03
C TYR A 83 -5.93 8.18 0.01
N PHE A 84 -5.62 8.01 -1.28
CA PHE A 84 -6.26 8.78 -2.36
C PHE A 84 -6.24 10.31 -2.10
N GLY A 85 -5.09 10.81 -1.65
CA GLY A 85 -4.88 12.22 -1.33
C GLY A 85 -5.54 12.71 -0.03
N GLN A 86 -6.29 11.85 0.68
CA GLN A 86 -6.88 12.18 1.97
C GLN A 86 -5.93 11.83 3.12
N PRO A 87 -5.53 12.80 3.95
CA PRO A 87 -4.64 12.54 5.08
C PRO A 87 -5.37 11.88 6.26
N THR A 88 -4.74 10.82 6.78
CA THR A 88 -5.11 10.15 8.03
C THR A 88 -3.96 10.28 9.02
N LYS A 89 -4.23 10.92 10.16
CA LYS A 89 -3.29 11.05 11.27
C LYS A 89 -3.38 9.78 12.12
N ILE A 90 -2.23 9.23 12.46
CA ILE A 90 -2.09 8.09 13.36
C ILE A 90 -1.28 8.57 14.57
N GLN A 91 -1.81 8.31 15.76
CA GLN A 91 -1.12 8.49 17.03
C GLN A 91 -0.83 7.10 17.63
N PHE A 92 0.44 6.82 17.84
CA PHE A 92 0.89 5.57 18.44
C PHE A 92 0.78 5.62 19.98
N PRO A 93 0.70 4.45 20.65
CA PRO A 93 0.64 4.41 22.11
C PRO A 93 1.94 4.94 22.75
N GLY A 94 3.12 4.55 22.25
CA GLY A 94 4.41 5.02 22.76
C GLY A 94 4.80 6.42 22.27
N ASP A 95 5.67 7.10 23.02
CA ASP A 95 6.15 8.44 22.66
C ASP A 95 7.25 8.43 21.59
N ALA A 96 8.02 7.34 21.52
CA ALA A 96 9.06 7.12 20.52
C ALA A 96 9.25 5.63 20.25
N ASN A 97 10.08 5.30 19.26
CA ASN A 97 10.44 3.93 18.87
C ASN A 97 9.25 3.03 18.49
N ASN A 98 8.15 3.65 18.06
CA ASN A 98 6.98 2.93 17.57
C ASN A 98 7.28 2.25 16.24
N GLN A 99 6.41 1.31 15.89
CA GLN A 99 6.50 0.53 14.67
C GLN A 99 5.15 0.48 13.97
N LEU A 100 5.19 0.41 12.65
CA LEU A 100 4.02 0.22 11.80
C LEU A 100 4.26 -1.01 10.92
N ASP A 101 3.40 -2.01 11.08
CA ASP A 101 3.31 -3.15 10.18
C ASP A 101 2.90 -2.64 8.79
N LEU A 102 3.65 -3.03 7.75
CA LEU A 102 3.37 -2.70 6.35
C LEU A 102 2.79 -3.89 5.58
N GLY A 103 2.65 -5.04 6.23
CA GLY A 103 2.23 -6.28 5.60
C GLY A 103 3.36 -6.95 4.81
N HIS A 104 2.99 -7.74 3.80
CA HIS A 104 3.91 -8.68 3.14
C HIS A 104 4.43 -8.20 1.79
N VAL A 105 4.03 -7.01 1.35
CA VAL A 105 4.31 -6.49 0.02
C VAL A 105 5.01 -5.14 0.13
N LEU A 106 6.11 -4.96 -0.58
CA LEU A 106 6.67 -3.64 -0.89
C LEU A 106 6.77 -3.47 -2.41
N LEU A 107 6.69 -2.24 -2.88
CA LEU A 107 7.00 -1.94 -4.28
C LEU A 107 8.52 -1.85 -4.48
N THR A 108 8.98 -2.42 -5.59
CA THR A 108 10.33 -2.15 -6.14
C THR A 108 10.35 -0.74 -6.73
N ASP A 109 11.51 -0.28 -7.22
CA ASP A 109 11.58 1.04 -7.87
C ASP A 109 10.75 1.08 -9.17
N LYS A 110 10.75 -0.03 -9.92
CA LYS A 110 9.87 -0.21 -11.10
C LYS A 110 8.39 -0.16 -10.71
N GLY A 111 8.00 -0.85 -9.64
CA GLY A 111 6.62 -0.82 -9.13
C GLY A 111 6.19 0.56 -8.63
N LYS A 112 7.07 1.29 -7.93
CA LYS A 112 6.79 2.67 -7.49
C LYS A 112 6.57 3.60 -8.67
N MET A 113 7.36 3.46 -9.73
CA MET A 113 7.20 4.24 -10.95
C MET A 113 5.84 3.96 -11.60
N LEU A 114 5.51 2.68 -11.80
CA LEU A 114 4.23 2.27 -12.38
C LEU A 114 3.02 2.78 -11.57
N ALA A 115 3.08 2.66 -10.23
CA ALA A 115 2.01 3.11 -9.33
C ALA A 115 1.67 4.60 -9.46
N ARG A 116 2.57 5.45 -9.96
CA ARG A 116 2.30 6.88 -10.20
C ARG A 116 1.37 7.14 -11.39
N PHE A 117 1.29 6.18 -12.31
CA PHE A 117 0.49 6.27 -13.53
C PHE A 117 -0.76 5.40 -13.50
N CYS A 118 -0.88 4.51 -12.50
CA CYS A 118 -2.07 3.68 -12.35
C CYS A 118 -3.29 4.52 -11.93
N GLU A 119 -4.25 4.62 -12.83
CA GLU A 119 -5.58 5.11 -12.51
C GLU A 119 -6.37 4.00 -11.81
N THR A 120 -6.64 4.19 -10.53
CA THR A 120 -7.42 3.25 -9.72
C THR A 120 -8.47 4.00 -8.90
N ARG A 121 -9.44 3.27 -8.34
CA ARG A 121 -10.55 3.85 -7.57
C ARG A 121 -10.33 3.63 -6.08
N ARG A 122 -10.77 4.62 -5.30
CA ARG A 122 -10.74 4.54 -3.84
C ARG A 122 -11.60 3.36 -3.37
N ASN A 123 -10.97 2.42 -2.68
CA ASN A 123 -11.66 1.31 -2.03
C ASN A 123 -11.97 1.70 -0.56
N GLN A 124 -13.25 1.95 -0.28
CA GLN A 124 -13.70 2.37 1.05
C GLN A 124 -13.60 1.24 2.08
N ALA A 125 -13.96 0.00 1.71
CA ALA A 125 -13.86 -1.16 2.58
C ALA A 125 -12.40 -1.42 3.00
N PHE A 126 -11.46 -1.24 2.08
CA PHE A 126 -10.02 -1.31 2.40
C PHE A 126 -9.58 -0.22 3.37
N TYR A 127 -10.02 1.02 3.18
CA TYR A 127 -9.72 2.10 4.10
C TYR A 127 -10.18 1.77 5.52
N GLU A 128 -11.43 1.33 5.67
CA GLU A 128 -12.02 0.93 6.96
C GLU A 128 -11.26 -0.23 7.58
N TYR A 129 -10.97 -1.27 6.80
CA TYR A 129 -10.18 -2.42 7.24
C TYR A 129 -8.80 -2.02 7.80
N VAL A 130 -8.08 -1.12 7.13
CA VAL A 130 -6.78 -0.62 7.60
C VAL A 130 -6.92 0.18 8.90
N VAL A 131 -7.91 1.08 8.95
CA VAL A 131 -8.17 1.91 10.14
C VAL A 131 -8.54 1.04 11.34
N GLU A 132 -9.44 0.07 11.17
CA GLU A 132 -9.81 -0.87 12.23
C GLU A 132 -8.61 -1.67 12.73
N ARG A 133 -7.73 -2.11 11.84
CA ARG A 133 -6.51 -2.82 12.23
C ARG A 133 -5.62 -1.93 13.11
N TRP A 134 -5.40 -0.67 12.75
CA TRP A 134 -4.61 0.25 13.56
C TRP A 134 -5.26 0.52 14.93
N LEU A 135 -6.58 0.69 14.96
CA LEU A 135 -7.33 0.84 16.22
C LEU A 135 -7.16 -0.39 17.14
N ARG A 136 -7.24 -1.62 16.59
CA ARG A 136 -7.01 -2.86 17.35
C ARG A 136 -5.57 -3.00 17.86
N GLN A 137 -4.61 -2.33 17.23
CA GLN A 137 -3.21 -2.24 17.68
C GLN A 137 -3.00 -1.14 18.74
N GLY A 138 -4.06 -0.50 19.23
CA GLY A 138 -3.99 0.55 20.25
C GLY A 138 -3.56 1.92 19.71
N MET A 139 -3.60 2.12 18.38
CA MET A 139 -3.35 3.42 17.78
C MET A 139 -4.63 4.24 17.79
N ALA A 140 -4.53 5.55 18.01
CA ALA A 140 -5.64 6.47 17.77
C ALA A 140 -5.54 7.03 16.34
N VAL A 141 -6.64 6.97 15.59
CA VAL A 141 -6.68 7.34 14.17
C VAL A 141 -7.69 8.47 13.97
N SER A 142 -7.32 9.50 13.22
CA SER A 142 -8.24 10.59 12.85
C SER A 142 -8.06 11.02 11.40
N SER A 143 -9.18 11.17 10.69
CA SER A 143 -9.21 11.80 9.38
C SER A 143 -9.16 13.31 9.52
N ILE A 144 -8.32 13.99 8.75
CA ILE A 144 -8.32 15.45 8.72
C ILE A 144 -9.35 15.87 7.67
N LEU A 145 -10.49 16.40 8.13
CA LEU A 145 -11.46 17.03 7.24
C LEU A 145 -10.82 18.28 6.64
N LYS A 146 -10.82 18.40 5.30
CA LYS A 146 -10.49 19.66 4.65
C LYS A 146 -11.55 20.69 5.08
N ARG A 147 -11.11 21.81 5.66
CA ARG A 147 -12.00 22.98 5.78
C ARG A 147 -12.40 23.37 4.35
N ARG A 148 -13.71 23.40 4.11
CA ARG A 148 -14.29 23.91 2.87
C ARG A 148 -14.10 25.41 2.80
#